data_AF-A0A7S4HQ94-F1
#
_entry.id   AF-A0A7S4HQ94-F1
#
_cell.length_a   1.000
_cell.length_b   1.000
_cell.length_c   1.000
_cell.angle_alpha   90.00
_cell.angle_beta   90.00
_cell.angle_gamma   90.00
#
_symmetry.space_group_name_H-M   'P 1'
#
loop_
_entity.id
_entity.type
_entity.pdbx_description
1 polymer ?
#
loop_
_entity_poly.entity_id
_entity_poly.type
_entity_poly.pdbx_seq_one_letter_code
_entity_poly.pdbx_strand_id
1 'polypeptide(L)'
;SAAASGKAEGKKKGKKKPDASSAAAGGGISESEREEMEERYERSILTALSGVGLLFETYPEGGPPPGDDGEDAAAATTYANLLEPEGVSLLWKHLTSSRTTFRRAAYGLLCRASTRAPSATSRESSDLPAIVPRAAAGERDPSNFPHFFDALLLYVASLKKAATDPWDVSNGGMDASDLVKALGKAFRRGCHGSPAVRWGPGVLPLIASLPRTSSGIAHASALLRSLWDGRENAVSAADEGAVAGAASECASFLLLRKQKRKGEDDLDDSKSGRDDDDNAEAESDDVWRDVASFVPRALDYYLTEHKCAGAAARDLAETLSRDLHRLDVASRGGGVDDR
;
A
#
# COMPACT_ATOMS: atom_id res chain seq x y z
N SER A 1 -5.10 -60.13 -18.90
CA SER A 1 -3.73 -59.77 -19.32
C SER A 1 -3.28 -58.60 -18.48
N ALA A 2 -2.44 -58.73 -17.45
CA ALA A 2 -1.09 -59.29 -17.37
C ALA A 2 -0.04 -58.51 -18.19
N ALA A 3 1.07 -58.21 -17.52
CA ALA A 3 2.34 -57.57 -17.91
C ALA A 3 2.43 -56.05 -17.57
N ALA A 4 3.13 -55.65 -16.51
CA ALA A 4 4.60 -55.62 -16.28
C ALA A 4 5.26 -54.41 -16.97
N SER A 5 6.38 -53.83 -16.54
CA SER A 5 7.24 -53.82 -15.36
C SER A 5 8.36 -52.83 -15.76
N GLY A 6 8.86 -51.98 -14.87
CA GLY A 6 9.96 -51.08 -15.22
C GLY A 6 10.42 -50.17 -14.08
N LYS A 7 11.06 -50.76 -13.07
CA LYS A 7 11.80 -50.05 -12.02
C LYS A 7 13.07 -49.38 -12.57
N ALA A 8 13.33 -48.14 -12.18
CA ALA A 8 14.63 -47.49 -12.32
C ALA A 8 15.29 -47.35 -10.93
N GLU A 9 16.38 -48.09 -10.73
CA GLU A 9 17.26 -48.00 -9.57
C GLU A 9 18.19 -46.79 -9.68
N GLY A 10 18.00 -45.79 -8.80
CA GLY A 10 18.92 -44.68 -8.62
C GLY A 10 19.91 -44.95 -7.48
N LYS A 11 21.16 -45.29 -7.83
CA LYS A 11 22.32 -45.39 -6.93
C LYS A 11 22.50 -44.12 -6.08
N LYS A 12 22.25 -44.18 -4.77
CA LYS A 12 22.71 -43.17 -3.79
C LYS A 12 24.18 -43.40 -3.45
N LYS A 13 25.08 -42.54 -3.93
CA LYS A 13 26.46 -42.44 -3.45
C LYS A 13 26.47 -41.90 -2.02
N GLY A 14 26.95 -42.71 -1.07
CA GLY A 14 27.21 -42.29 0.30
C GLY A 14 28.30 -41.22 0.35
N LYS A 15 27.95 -40.04 0.86
CA LYS A 15 28.90 -38.95 1.17
C LYS A 15 29.36 -39.17 2.60
N LYS A 16 30.61 -39.63 2.76
CA LYS A 16 31.29 -39.75 4.07
C LYS A 16 31.28 -38.37 4.76
N LYS A 17 30.73 -38.34 5.97
CA LYS A 17 30.79 -37.23 6.93
C LYS A 17 32.22 -37.22 7.51
N PRO A 18 33.02 -36.15 7.36
CA PRO A 18 34.27 -36.05 8.12
C PRO A 18 33.95 -35.75 9.58
N ASP A 19 34.60 -36.49 10.48
CA ASP A 19 34.53 -36.34 11.92
C ASP A 19 35.01 -34.94 12.32
N ALA A 20 34.11 -34.17 12.93
CA ALA A 20 34.41 -32.91 13.58
C ALA A 20 35.00 -33.22 14.96
N SER A 21 36.32 -33.44 15.00
CA SER A 21 37.12 -33.32 16.22
C SER A 21 38.24 -32.32 15.98
N SER A 22 37.85 -31.05 15.95
CA SER A 22 38.75 -29.91 16.05
C SER A 22 38.03 -28.86 16.87
N ALA A 23 38.07 -29.06 18.19
CA ALA A 23 37.78 -28.04 19.17
C ALA A 23 38.83 -26.93 19.02
N ALA A 24 38.57 -26.01 18.09
CA ALA A 24 39.22 -24.72 18.08
C ALA A 24 38.66 -23.93 19.24
N ALA A 25 39.50 -23.71 20.26
CA ALA A 25 39.31 -22.74 21.31
C ALA A 25 39.27 -21.33 20.70
N GLY A 26 38.14 -20.97 20.08
CA GLY A 26 37.75 -19.59 19.86
C GLY A 26 36.81 -19.21 20.99
N GLY A 27 37.18 -18.23 21.80
CA GLY A 27 36.27 -17.63 22.78
C GLY A 27 35.07 -17.06 22.03
N GLY A 28 34.03 -17.86 21.89
CA GLY A 28 32.77 -17.45 21.31
C GLY A 28 32.15 -16.42 22.24
N ILE A 29 31.76 -15.28 21.67
CA ILE A 29 30.93 -14.28 22.35
C ILE A 29 29.73 -15.01 22.95
N SER A 30 29.48 -14.79 24.24
CA SER A 30 28.34 -15.42 24.91
C SER A 30 27.02 -14.97 24.27
N GLU A 31 25.98 -15.79 24.40
CA GLU A 31 24.65 -15.45 23.89
C GLU A 31 24.14 -14.14 24.49
N SER A 32 24.39 -13.91 25.78
CA SER A 32 24.06 -12.66 26.48
C SER A 32 24.82 -11.45 25.95
N GLU A 33 26.13 -11.58 25.66
CA GLU A 33 26.91 -10.48 25.07
C GLU A 33 26.45 -10.18 23.64
N ARG A 34 26.05 -11.20 22.89
CA ARG A 34 25.49 -11.03 21.55
C ARG A 34 24.15 -10.30 21.60
N GLU A 35 23.24 -10.72 22.48
CA GLU A 35 21.95 -10.04 22.68
C GLU A 35 22.16 -8.58 23.08
N GLU A 36 23.07 -8.31 24.02
CA GLU A 36 23.39 -6.94 24.44
C GLU A 36 23.97 -6.09 23.29
N MET A 37 24.88 -6.64 22.48
CA MET A 37 25.39 -5.94 21.29
C MET A 37 24.27 -5.64 20.28
N GLU A 38 23.36 -6.58 20.09
CA GLU A 38 22.21 -6.43 19.21
C GLU A 38 21.24 -5.34 19.71
N GLU A 39 21.00 -5.26 21.02
CA GLU A 39 20.19 -4.20 21.63
C GLU A 39 20.86 -2.82 21.53
N ARG A 40 22.18 -2.73 21.77
CA ARG A 40 22.94 -1.48 21.64
C ARG A 40 22.95 -0.98 20.20
N TYR A 41 23.10 -1.89 19.25
CA TYR A 41 23.00 -1.59 17.82
C TYR A 41 21.61 -1.05 17.49
N GLU A 42 20.56 -1.72 17.97
CA GLU A 42 19.19 -1.28 17.75
C GLU A 42 18.92 0.12 18.32
N ARG A 43 19.34 0.38 19.56
CA ARG A 43 19.21 1.70 20.18
C ARG A 43 19.93 2.80 19.39
N SER A 44 21.13 2.50 18.88
CA SER A 44 21.92 3.44 18.09
C SER A 44 21.23 3.79 16.76
N ILE A 45 20.71 2.79 16.05
CA ILE A 45 19.98 2.99 14.78
C ILE A 45 18.68 3.77 15.02
N LEU A 46 17.90 3.40 16.04
CA LEU A 46 16.65 4.10 16.37
C LEU A 46 16.91 5.57 16.75
N THR A 47 17.97 5.83 17.52
CA THR A 47 18.39 7.20 17.88
C THR A 47 18.81 7.98 16.64
N ALA A 48 19.59 7.36 15.73
CA ALA A 48 20.01 8.00 14.49
C ALA A 48 18.81 8.35 13.59
N LEU A 49 17.90 7.41 13.35
CA LEU A 49 16.69 7.65 12.54
C LEU A 49 15.80 8.75 13.16
N SER A 50 15.66 8.75 14.49
CA SER A 50 14.92 9.82 15.17
C SER A 50 15.61 11.17 15.05
N GLY A 51 16.94 11.21 15.21
CA GLY A 51 17.74 12.43 15.07
C GLY A 51 17.66 13.03 13.67
N VAL A 52 17.75 12.18 12.63
CA VAL A 52 17.54 12.60 11.23
C VAL A 52 16.12 13.14 11.03
N GLY A 53 15.11 12.51 11.63
CA GLY A 53 13.74 13.02 11.57
C GLY A 53 13.60 14.41 12.20
N LEU A 54 14.27 14.66 13.33
CA LEU A 54 14.32 15.98 13.94
C LEU A 54 15.04 17.00 13.05
N LEU A 55 16.12 16.60 12.36
CA LEU A 55 16.79 17.49 11.40
C LEU A 55 15.85 17.95 10.27
N PHE A 56 15.04 17.04 9.72
CA PHE A 56 14.02 17.42 8.73
C PHE A 56 12.97 18.39 9.30
N GLU A 57 12.60 18.25 10.57
CA GLU A 57 11.64 19.15 11.23
C GLU A 57 12.23 20.53 11.53
N THR A 58 13.52 20.58 11.93
CA THR A 58 14.24 21.82 12.26
C THR A 58 14.63 22.60 11.01
N TYR A 59 15.05 21.91 9.95
CA TYR A 59 15.51 22.51 8.69
C TYR A 59 14.63 22.06 7.51
N PRO A 60 13.34 22.44 7.48
CA PRO A 60 12.46 22.06 6.38
C PRO A 60 12.91 22.74 5.07
N GLU A 61 12.75 22.03 3.95
CA GLU A 61 12.97 22.59 2.62
C GLU A 61 12.05 23.79 2.36
N GLY A 62 12.64 24.89 1.89
CA GLY A 62 11.94 26.17 1.72
C GLY A 62 11.75 26.99 3.01
N GLY A 63 12.29 26.51 4.14
CA GLY A 63 12.42 27.28 5.38
C GLY A 63 13.51 28.36 5.31
N PRO A 64 13.58 29.26 6.31
CA PRO A 64 14.70 30.19 6.43
C PRO A 64 16.01 29.40 6.56
N PRO A 65 17.10 29.83 5.89
CA PRO A 65 18.37 29.14 6.03
C PRO A 65 18.82 29.14 7.50
N PRO A 66 19.55 28.09 7.94
CA PRO A 66 20.27 28.11 9.21
C PRO A 66 21.02 29.44 9.37
N GLY A 67 21.03 30.03 10.57
CA GLY A 67 21.66 31.31 10.84
C GLY A 67 23.15 31.30 10.45
N ASP A 68 23.70 32.46 10.10
CA ASP A 68 25.13 32.60 9.75
C ASP A 68 26.05 32.56 10.99
N ASP A 69 25.47 32.33 12.17
CA ASP A 69 26.14 32.04 13.41
C ASP A 69 26.79 30.64 13.30
N GLY A 70 28.12 30.58 13.29
CA GLY A 70 28.91 29.43 12.80
C GLY A 70 28.64 28.02 13.37
N GLU A 71 27.78 27.84 14.38
CA GLU A 71 27.27 26.51 14.76
C GLU A 71 26.21 25.97 13.78
N ASP A 72 25.40 26.87 13.20
CA ASP A 72 24.32 26.55 12.25
C ASP A 72 24.87 26.17 10.86
N ALA A 73 26.03 26.72 10.47
CA ALA A 73 26.72 26.39 9.22
C ALA A 73 27.22 24.92 9.17
N ALA A 74 27.68 24.37 10.30
CA ALA A 74 28.10 22.98 10.40
C ALA A 74 26.90 22.01 10.33
N ALA A 75 25.77 22.40 10.93
CA ALA A 75 24.52 21.66 10.83
C ALA A 75 23.98 21.67 9.38
N ALA A 76 24.04 22.81 8.70
CA ALA A 76 23.67 22.95 7.29
C ALA A 76 24.51 22.04 6.37
N THR A 77 25.82 21.99 6.60
CA THR A 77 26.74 21.12 5.84
C THR A 77 26.44 19.65 6.09
N THR A 78 26.19 19.28 7.34
CA THR A 78 25.80 17.90 7.72
C THR A 78 24.46 17.51 7.08
N TYR A 79 23.51 18.43 7.06
CA TYR A 79 22.21 18.26 6.42
C TYR A 79 22.35 18.06 4.91
N ALA A 80 23.15 18.90 4.24
CA ALA A 80 23.44 18.76 2.81
C ALA A 80 24.07 17.40 2.48
N ASN A 81 25.10 16.99 3.25
CA ASN A 81 25.75 15.68 3.07
C ASN A 81 24.80 14.50 3.28
N LEU A 82 23.79 14.66 4.14
CA LEU A 82 22.78 13.62 4.38
C LEU A 82 21.82 13.47 3.20
N LEU A 83 21.53 14.56 2.50
CA LEU A 83 20.66 14.59 1.32
C LEU A 83 21.36 14.14 0.04
N GLU A 84 22.68 13.96 0.06
CA GLU A 84 23.42 13.31 -1.02
C GLU A 84 22.91 11.88 -1.26
N PRO A 85 22.93 11.38 -2.51
CA PRO A 85 22.34 10.07 -2.86
C PRO A 85 22.81 8.90 -2.00
N GLU A 86 24.09 8.89 -1.61
CA GLU A 86 24.67 7.86 -0.74
C GLU A 86 24.09 7.91 0.68
N GLY A 87 23.93 9.12 1.23
CA GLY A 87 23.33 9.35 2.55
C GLY A 87 21.87 8.93 2.57
N VAL A 88 21.10 9.35 1.57
CA VAL A 88 19.68 9.05 1.43
C VAL A 88 19.44 7.54 1.26
N SER A 89 20.25 6.85 0.46
CA SER A 89 20.14 5.39 0.30
C SER A 89 20.29 4.63 1.63
N LEU A 90 21.20 5.09 2.51
CA LEU A 90 21.41 4.48 3.83
C LEU A 90 20.22 4.67 4.78
N LEU A 91 19.42 5.74 4.62
CA LEU A 91 18.23 5.98 5.43
C LEU A 91 17.15 4.94 5.13
N TRP A 92 16.95 4.62 3.84
CA TRP A 92 15.80 3.83 3.39
C TRP A 92 15.98 2.33 3.47
N LYS A 93 17.21 1.82 3.68
CA LYS A 93 17.48 0.39 3.87
C LYS A 93 16.68 -0.24 5.02
N HIS A 94 16.30 0.57 6.02
CA HIS A 94 15.57 0.11 7.19
C HIS A 94 14.09 -0.18 6.93
N LEU A 95 13.51 0.32 5.82
CA LEU A 95 12.13 0.01 5.41
C LEU A 95 11.92 -1.48 5.11
N THR A 96 12.96 -2.18 4.69
CA THR A 96 12.94 -3.63 4.39
C THR A 96 13.69 -4.46 5.45
N SER A 97 14.00 -3.87 6.61
CA SER A 97 14.68 -4.61 7.68
C SER A 97 13.82 -5.78 8.17
N SER A 98 14.46 -6.85 8.65
CA SER A 98 13.77 -7.93 9.37
C SER A 98 13.25 -7.46 10.74
N ARG A 99 13.88 -6.47 11.38
CA ARG A 99 13.44 -5.93 12.67
C ARG A 99 12.25 -5.00 12.52
N THR A 100 11.19 -5.27 13.28
CA THR A 100 9.92 -4.54 13.18
C THR A 100 10.04 -3.10 13.68
N THR A 101 10.84 -2.88 14.72
CA THR A 101 11.18 -1.58 15.30
C THR A 101 11.92 -0.67 14.32
N PHE A 102 12.87 -1.21 13.55
CA PHE A 102 13.55 -0.45 12.48
C PHE A 102 12.60 -0.02 11.38
N ARG A 103 11.70 -0.91 10.93
CA ARG A 103 10.69 -0.55 9.94
C ARG A 103 9.77 0.55 10.45
N ARG A 104 9.31 0.45 11.70
CA ARG A 104 8.48 1.49 12.33
C ARG A 104 9.17 2.86 12.37
N ALA A 105 10.42 2.90 12.82
CA ALA A 105 11.19 4.13 12.84
C ALA A 105 11.42 4.69 11.42
N ALA A 106 11.66 3.83 10.45
CA ALA A 106 11.81 4.21 9.04
C ALA A 106 10.50 4.75 8.44
N TYR A 107 9.33 4.22 8.81
CA TYR A 107 8.03 4.79 8.41
C TYR A 107 7.83 6.19 8.98
N GLY A 108 8.13 6.38 10.28
CA GLY A 108 8.09 7.71 10.89
C GLY A 108 9.05 8.70 10.22
N LEU A 109 10.25 8.24 9.84
CA LEU A 109 11.19 9.04 9.08
C LEU A 109 10.66 9.40 7.69
N LEU A 110 10.08 8.44 6.97
CA LEU A 110 9.48 8.67 5.66
C LEU A 110 8.36 9.70 5.73
N CYS A 111 7.46 9.63 6.73
CA CYS A 111 6.44 10.66 6.95
C CYS A 111 7.04 12.07 7.06
N ARG A 112 8.09 12.22 7.87
CA ARG A 112 8.77 13.51 8.08
C ARG A 112 9.48 13.99 6.82
N ALA A 113 10.22 13.11 6.15
CA ALA A 113 10.90 13.44 4.90
C ALA A 113 9.90 13.87 3.83
N SER A 114 8.83 13.11 3.59
CA SER A 114 7.81 13.45 2.58
C SER A 114 7.09 14.77 2.85
N THR A 115 7.04 15.24 4.09
CA THR A 115 6.36 16.48 4.48
C THR A 115 7.29 17.68 4.61
N ARG A 116 8.54 17.46 5.05
CA ARG A 116 9.49 18.52 5.42
C ARG A 116 10.74 18.57 4.57
N ALA A 117 11.17 17.45 4.01
CA ALA A 117 12.32 17.37 3.12
C ALA A 117 12.00 16.54 1.86
N PRO A 118 11.09 17.02 0.97
CA PRO A 118 10.68 16.27 -0.21
C PRO A 118 11.84 15.83 -1.12
N SER A 119 12.94 16.59 -1.20
CA SER A 119 14.13 16.22 -1.98
C SER A 119 14.78 14.92 -1.47
N ALA A 120 14.70 14.61 -0.18
CA ALA A 120 15.17 13.35 0.40
C ALA A 120 14.36 12.14 -0.04
N THR A 121 13.15 12.38 -0.56
CA THR A 121 12.24 11.35 -1.08
C THR A 121 12.12 11.37 -2.60
N SER A 122 12.87 12.26 -3.26
CA SER A 122 12.85 12.37 -4.72
C SER A 122 13.57 11.18 -5.37
N ARG A 123 13.30 10.97 -6.65
CA ARG A 123 13.94 9.91 -7.44
C ARG A 123 15.43 10.17 -7.65
N GLU A 124 15.84 11.43 -7.77
CA GLU A 124 17.24 11.78 -8.01
C GLU A 124 18.14 11.38 -6.83
N SER A 125 17.55 11.28 -5.63
CA SER A 125 18.26 10.96 -4.39
C SER A 125 17.96 9.57 -3.85
N SER A 126 16.94 8.84 -4.34
CA SER A 126 16.48 7.61 -3.67
C SER A 126 15.89 6.51 -4.56
N ASP A 127 16.12 5.25 -4.14
CA ASP A 127 15.49 4.04 -4.68
C ASP A 127 14.10 3.76 -4.04
N LEU A 128 13.49 4.75 -3.40
CA LEU A 128 12.21 4.60 -2.68
C LEU A 128 11.07 4.02 -3.55
N PRO A 129 10.89 4.40 -4.83
CA PRO A 129 9.85 3.81 -5.67
C PRO A 129 9.94 2.27 -5.76
N ALA A 130 11.14 1.71 -5.69
CA ALA A 130 11.35 0.25 -5.69
C ALA A 130 11.38 -0.37 -4.28
N ILE A 131 11.78 0.39 -3.26
CA ILE A 131 11.84 -0.09 -1.86
C ILE A 131 10.43 -0.17 -1.24
N VAL A 132 9.56 0.82 -1.50
CA VAL A 132 8.26 0.93 -0.84
C VAL A 132 7.34 -0.27 -1.12
N PRO A 133 7.17 -0.76 -2.37
CA PRO A 133 6.41 -1.98 -2.64
C PRO A 133 7.00 -3.22 -1.91
N ARG A 134 8.34 -3.31 -1.80
CA ARG A 134 9.01 -4.39 -1.07
C ARG A 134 8.74 -4.31 0.43
N ALA A 135 8.79 -3.11 1.00
CA ALA A 135 8.46 -2.87 2.41
C ALA A 135 7.00 -3.26 2.70
N ALA A 136 6.06 -2.86 1.84
CA ALA A 136 4.64 -3.21 1.93
C ALA A 136 4.42 -4.74 1.89
N ALA A 137 5.07 -5.44 0.95
CA ALA A 137 4.98 -6.88 0.82
C ALA A 137 5.66 -7.64 1.99
N GLY A 138 6.64 -7.01 2.62
CA GLY A 138 7.45 -7.55 3.72
C GLY A 138 6.86 -7.33 5.11
N GLU A 139 5.91 -6.41 5.28
CA GLU A 139 5.34 -6.12 6.60
C GLU A 139 4.49 -7.28 7.12
N ARG A 140 4.77 -7.66 8.36
CA ARG A 140 4.18 -8.80 9.07
C ARG A 140 3.72 -8.44 10.49
N ASP A 141 4.23 -7.35 11.06
CA ASP A 141 3.88 -6.90 12.40
C ASP A 141 2.60 -6.05 12.32
N PRO A 142 1.50 -6.50 12.93
CA PRO A 142 0.24 -5.79 12.84
C PRO A 142 0.29 -4.37 13.42
N SER A 143 1.16 -4.13 14.40
CA SER A 143 1.31 -2.83 15.04
C SER A 143 2.01 -1.80 14.17
N ASN A 144 2.62 -2.22 13.05
CA ASN A 144 3.26 -1.32 12.08
C ASN A 144 2.32 -0.81 10.99
N PHE A 145 1.18 -1.48 10.71
CA PHE A 145 0.31 -1.11 9.59
C PHE A 145 -0.16 0.35 9.60
N PRO A 146 -0.65 0.93 10.72
CA PRO A 146 -1.08 2.33 10.74
C PRO A 146 0.05 3.28 10.32
N HIS A 147 1.25 3.09 10.87
CA HIS A 147 2.43 3.88 10.55
C HIS A 147 2.87 3.72 9.09
N PHE A 148 2.80 2.49 8.56
CA PHE A 148 3.14 2.21 7.17
C PHE A 148 2.17 2.91 6.21
N PHE A 149 0.85 2.84 6.46
CA PHE A 149 -0.14 3.46 5.60
C PHE A 149 -0.06 4.99 5.61
N ASP A 150 0.17 5.60 6.78
CA ASP A 150 0.42 7.05 6.89
C ASP A 150 1.66 7.46 6.09
N ALA A 151 2.76 6.70 6.24
CA ALA A 151 4.00 6.97 5.53
C ALA A 151 3.83 6.84 4.01
N LEU A 152 3.12 5.81 3.55
CA LEU A 152 2.84 5.62 2.14
C LEU A 152 1.98 6.76 1.57
N LEU A 153 0.95 7.20 2.29
CA LEU A 153 0.09 8.30 1.87
C LEU A 153 0.85 9.60 1.71
N LEU A 154 1.68 9.95 2.70
CA LEU A 154 2.50 11.15 2.66
C LEU A 154 3.54 11.07 1.55
N TYR A 155 4.12 9.90 1.33
CA TYR A 155 5.07 9.70 0.23
C TYR A 155 4.43 9.81 -1.16
N VAL A 156 3.28 9.17 -1.40
CA VAL A 156 2.56 9.33 -2.67
C VAL A 156 2.13 10.79 -2.87
N ALA A 157 1.74 11.48 -1.80
CA ALA A 157 1.43 12.91 -1.86
C ALA A 157 2.66 13.78 -2.17
N SER A 158 3.86 13.43 -1.67
CA SER A 158 5.10 14.15 -1.99
C SER A 158 5.50 13.95 -3.45
N LEU A 159 5.36 12.74 -3.99
CA LEU A 159 5.59 12.45 -5.41
C LEU A 159 4.71 13.31 -6.33
N LYS A 160 3.43 13.50 -5.97
CA LYS A 160 2.50 14.37 -6.71
C LYS A 160 2.89 15.85 -6.72
N LYS A 161 3.64 16.30 -5.71
CA LYS A 161 4.15 17.68 -5.67
C LYS A 161 5.39 17.84 -6.54
N ALA A 162 6.22 16.79 -6.61
CA ALA A 162 7.49 16.81 -7.33
C ALA A 162 7.34 16.48 -8.83
N ALA A 163 6.37 15.65 -9.21
CA ALA A 163 6.17 15.16 -10.57
C ALA A 163 4.75 15.48 -11.08
N THR A 164 4.62 15.59 -12.41
CA THR A 164 3.33 15.74 -13.09
C THR A 164 2.44 14.51 -12.89
N ASP A 165 3.03 13.31 -12.83
CA ASP A 165 2.35 12.04 -12.51
C ASP A 165 3.22 11.17 -11.57
N PRO A 166 2.76 10.86 -10.34
CA PRO A 166 3.50 10.01 -9.41
C PRO A 166 3.62 8.54 -9.85
N TRP A 167 2.90 8.14 -10.90
CA TRP A 167 2.88 6.77 -11.43
C TRP A 167 3.69 6.59 -12.71
N ASP A 168 4.30 7.67 -13.22
CA ASP A 168 5.14 7.62 -14.41
C ASP A 168 6.55 7.12 -14.04
N VAL A 169 6.77 5.83 -14.20
CA VAL A 169 8.06 5.16 -13.92
C VAL A 169 9.21 5.77 -14.71
N SER A 170 8.95 6.27 -15.94
CA SER A 170 9.99 6.89 -16.77
C SER A 170 10.54 8.17 -16.14
N ASN A 171 9.69 8.89 -15.41
CA ASN A 171 9.99 10.13 -14.69
C ASN A 171 10.17 9.94 -13.18
N GLY A 172 10.39 8.70 -12.72
CA GLY A 172 10.72 8.42 -11.32
C GLY A 172 9.54 8.20 -10.41
N GLY A 173 8.35 8.07 -10.99
CA GLY A 173 7.17 7.58 -10.31
C GLY A 173 7.28 6.11 -9.91
N MET A 174 6.29 5.66 -9.17
CA MET A 174 6.19 4.27 -8.71
C MET A 174 5.37 3.43 -9.68
N ASP A 175 5.80 2.17 -9.90
CA ASP A 175 4.95 1.21 -10.62
C ASP A 175 3.71 0.87 -9.78
N ALA A 176 2.56 1.34 -10.26
CA ALA A 176 1.27 1.12 -9.61
C ALA A 176 0.94 -0.39 -9.49
N SER A 177 1.32 -1.23 -10.45
CA SER A 177 1.02 -2.67 -10.43
C SER A 177 1.77 -3.37 -9.29
N ASP A 178 3.06 -3.05 -9.12
CA ASP A 178 3.88 -3.62 -8.05
C ASP A 178 3.43 -3.14 -6.67
N LEU A 179 3.10 -1.85 -6.55
CA LEU A 179 2.52 -1.33 -5.31
C LEU A 179 1.19 -2.02 -5.00
N VAL A 180 0.29 -2.15 -5.96
CA VAL A 180 -1.04 -2.75 -5.77
C VAL A 180 -0.95 -4.22 -5.34
N LYS A 181 -0.07 -5.01 -5.98
CA LYS A 181 0.19 -6.39 -5.58
C LYS A 181 0.71 -6.48 -4.14
N ALA A 182 1.59 -5.56 -3.75
CA ALA A 182 2.16 -5.51 -2.42
C ALA A 182 1.11 -5.08 -1.38
N LEU A 183 0.33 -4.04 -1.68
CA LEU A 183 -0.76 -3.53 -0.85
C LEU A 183 -1.88 -4.55 -0.66
N GLY A 184 -2.22 -5.34 -1.69
CA GLY A 184 -3.19 -6.42 -1.54
C GLY A 184 -2.77 -7.45 -0.47
N LYS A 185 -1.47 -7.73 -0.36
CA LYS A 185 -0.93 -8.57 0.73
C LYS A 185 -0.95 -7.83 2.06
N ALA A 186 -0.58 -6.55 2.08
CA ALA A 186 -0.57 -5.72 3.27
C ALA A 186 -1.97 -5.57 3.88
N PHE A 187 -3.01 -5.31 3.08
CA PHE A 187 -4.39 -5.21 3.57
C PHE A 187 -4.88 -6.51 4.21
N ARG A 188 -4.69 -7.66 3.54
CA ARG A 188 -5.07 -8.96 4.12
C ARG A 188 -4.38 -9.22 5.46
N ARG A 189 -3.09 -8.86 5.58
CA ARG A 189 -2.34 -8.99 6.84
C ARG A 189 -2.72 -7.92 7.87
N GLY A 190 -3.08 -6.72 7.42
CA GLY A 190 -3.53 -5.62 8.27
C GLY A 190 -4.80 -5.97 9.01
N CYS A 191 -5.73 -6.66 8.35
CA CYS A 191 -6.90 -7.24 9.02
C CYS A 191 -6.47 -8.20 10.14
N HIS A 192 -5.41 -8.97 9.94
CA HIS A 192 -4.89 -9.91 10.94
C HIS A 192 -4.05 -9.20 12.03
N GLY A 193 -4.71 -8.75 13.10
CA GLY A 193 -4.04 -8.30 14.33
C GLY A 193 -3.90 -6.78 14.49
N SER A 194 -4.31 -5.98 13.50
CA SER A 194 -4.29 -4.51 13.59
C SER A 194 -5.70 -3.96 13.58
N PRO A 195 -6.11 -3.15 14.57
CA PRO A 195 -7.44 -2.55 14.59
C PRO A 195 -7.68 -1.71 13.33
N ALA A 196 -8.73 -2.06 12.57
CA ALA A 196 -9.04 -1.46 11.28
C ALA A 196 -9.35 0.04 11.43
N VAL A 197 -9.86 0.47 12.57
CA VAL A 197 -10.08 1.88 12.91
C VAL A 197 -8.81 2.75 12.81
N ARG A 198 -7.61 2.15 12.90
CA ARG A 198 -6.34 2.89 12.86
C ARG A 198 -5.76 3.06 11.45
N TRP A 199 -6.15 2.22 10.49
CA TRP A 199 -5.58 2.24 9.14
C TRP A 199 -6.63 2.33 8.03
N GLY A 200 -7.88 1.93 8.31
CA GLY A 200 -9.03 1.99 7.42
C GLY A 200 -9.27 3.37 6.79
N PRO A 201 -9.19 4.49 7.57
CA PRO A 201 -9.34 5.84 7.00
C PRO A 201 -8.30 6.18 5.91
N GLY A 202 -7.15 5.50 5.90
CA GLY A 202 -6.11 5.70 4.89
C GLY A 202 -6.37 4.98 3.56
N VAL A 203 -7.33 4.05 3.50
CA VAL A 203 -7.61 3.24 2.30
C VAL A 203 -8.15 4.11 1.16
N LEU A 204 -9.15 4.96 1.44
CA LEU A 204 -9.77 5.80 0.40
C LEU A 204 -8.76 6.77 -0.21
N PRO A 205 -7.96 7.55 0.55
CA PRO A 205 -6.95 8.42 -0.03
C PRO A 205 -5.91 7.66 -0.87
N LEU A 206 -5.54 6.43 -0.50
CA LEU A 206 -4.67 5.57 -1.31
C LEU A 206 -5.33 5.19 -2.63
N ILE A 207 -6.57 4.70 -2.60
CA ILE A 207 -7.31 4.34 -3.82
C ILE A 207 -7.54 5.56 -4.71
N ALA A 208 -7.89 6.70 -4.13
CA ALA A 208 -8.06 7.96 -4.84
C ALA A 208 -6.75 8.45 -5.49
N SER A 209 -5.61 8.03 -4.94
CA SER A 209 -4.30 8.42 -5.44
C SER A 209 -3.88 7.68 -6.72
N LEU A 210 -4.39 6.47 -6.95
CA LEU A 210 -4.05 5.61 -8.09
C LEU A 210 -4.30 6.26 -9.46
N PRO A 211 -3.65 5.75 -10.53
CA PRO A 211 -3.88 6.25 -11.89
C PRO A 211 -5.36 6.31 -12.25
N ARG A 212 -5.71 7.31 -13.06
CA ARG A 212 -7.09 7.51 -13.51
C ARG A 212 -7.46 6.62 -14.71
N THR A 213 -6.50 5.91 -15.27
CA THR A 213 -6.66 5.06 -16.46
C THR A 213 -7.54 3.84 -16.18
N SER A 214 -7.95 3.12 -17.23
CA SER A 214 -8.62 1.81 -17.11
C SER A 214 -7.82 0.84 -16.23
N SER A 215 -6.50 0.78 -16.43
CA SER A 215 -5.58 0.01 -15.59
C SER A 215 -5.59 0.44 -14.12
N GLY A 216 -5.71 1.75 -13.84
CA GLY A 216 -5.84 2.27 -12.49
C GLY A 216 -7.14 1.87 -11.80
N ILE A 217 -8.25 1.78 -12.53
CA ILE A 217 -9.52 1.26 -12.00
C ILE A 217 -9.42 -0.25 -11.72
N ALA A 218 -8.78 -1.03 -12.60
CA ALA A 218 -8.52 -2.45 -12.35
C ALA A 218 -7.65 -2.65 -11.10
N HIS A 219 -6.64 -1.81 -10.90
CA HIS A 219 -5.83 -1.78 -9.68
C HIS A 219 -6.66 -1.49 -8.43
N ALA A 220 -7.54 -0.48 -8.48
CA ALA A 220 -8.42 -0.14 -7.37
C ALA A 220 -9.36 -1.30 -7.02
N SER A 221 -10.00 -1.91 -8.02
CA SER A 221 -10.83 -3.12 -7.85
C SER A 221 -10.05 -4.27 -7.19
N ALA A 222 -8.81 -4.53 -7.62
CA ALA A 222 -7.97 -5.57 -7.01
C ALA A 222 -7.63 -5.30 -5.53
N LEU A 223 -7.43 -4.03 -5.15
CA LEU A 223 -7.25 -3.64 -3.75
C LEU A 223 -8.53 -3.81 -2.94
N LEU A 224 -9.69 -3.43 -3.49
CA LEU A 224 -10.98 -3.62 -2.84
C LEU A 224 -11.28 -5.10 -2.58
N ARG A 225 -11.04 -5.98 -3.57
CA ARG A 225 -11.15 -7.43 -3.37
C ARG A 225 -10.22 -7.90 -2.25
N SER A 226 -8.95 -7.49 -2.28
CA SER A 226 -7.98 -7.90 -1.26
C SER A 226 -8.35 -7.43 0.15
N LEU A 227 -8.88 -6.21 0.27
CA LEU A 227 -9.38 -5.64 1.53
C LEU A 227 -10.61 -6.40 2.02
N TRP A 228 -11.57 -6.62 1.12
CA TRP A 228 -12.81 -7.33 1.39
C TRP A 228 -12.56 -8.78 1.82
N ASP A 229 -11.69 -9.51 1.13
CA ASP A 229 -11.33 -10.88 1.51
C ASP A 229 -10.56 -10.90 2.84
N GLY A 230 -9.77 -9.85 3.11
CA GLY A 230 -9.06 -9.69 4.37
C GLY A 230 -9.97 -9.57 5.59
N ARG A 231 -11.20 -9.04 5.42
CA ARG A 231 -12.22 -8.86 6.48
C ARG A 231 -12.37 -10.09 7.36
N GLU A 232 -12.44 -11.27 6.77
CA GLU A 232 -12.70 -12.54 7.49
C GLU A 232 -11.62 -12.89 8.53
N ASN A 233 -10.48 -12.20 8.48
CA ASN A 233 -9.37 -12.36 9.41
C ASN A 233 -9.24 -11.18 10.38
N ALA A 234 -10.24 -10.29 10.47
CA ALA A 234 -10.18 -9.14 11.36
C ALA A 234 -10.16 -9.55 12.84
N VAL A 235 -9.61 -8.69 13.69
CA VAL A 235 -9.42 -8.97 15.13
C VAL A 235 -10.75 -9.04 15.88
N SER A 236 -11.77 -8.33 15.41
CA SER A 236 -13.08 -8.24 16.02
C SER A 236 -14.15 -7.92 14.98
N ALA A 237 -15.41 -8.23 15.29
CA ALA A 237 -16.55 -7.84 14.44
C ALA A 237 -16.63 -6.32 14.20
N ALA A 238 -16.16 -5.50 15.15
CA ALA A 238 -16.09 -4.05 14.95
C ALA A 238 -15.05 -3.68 13.88
N ASP A 239 -13.91 -4.40 13.85
CA ASP A 239 -12.89 -4.23 12.82
C ASP A 239 -13.37 -4.76 11.47
N GLU A 240 -14.11 -5.87 11.43
CA GLU A 240 -14.73 -6.38 10.21
C GLU A 240 -15.69 -5.35 9.59
N GLY A 241 -16.55 -4.75 10.42
CA GLY A 241 -17.40 -3.64 10.03
C GLY A 241 -16.58 -2.46 9.49
N ALA A 242 -15.56 -2.01 10.20
CA ALA A 242 -14.69 -0.92 9.72
C ALA A 242 -14.04 -1.23 8.36
N VAL A 243 -13.61 -2.48 8.11
CA VAL A 243 -13.08 -2.93 6.81
C VAL A 243 -14.16 -2.90 5.72
N ALA A 244 -15.36 -3.42 6.01
CA ALA A 244 -16.49 -3.38 5.08
C ALA A 244 -16.92 -1.93 4.76
N GLY A 245 -16.91 -1.06 5.76
CA GLY A 245 -17.14 0.38 5.63
C GLY A 245 -16.13 1.02 4.67
N ALA A 246 -14.84 0.84 4.93
CA ALA A 246 -13.78 1.37 4.07
C ALA A 246 -13.89 0.86 2.63
N ALA A 247 -14.18 -0.43 2.42
CA ALA A 247 -14.38 -0.99 1.08
C ALA A 247 -15.59 -0.36 0.36
N SER A 248 -16.71 -0.19 1.05
CA SER A 248 -17.93 0.41 0.50
C SER A 248 -17.78 1.90 0.18
N GLU A 249 -17.06 2.65 1.02
CA GLU A 249 -16.76 4.06 0.81
C GLU A 249 -15.90 4.23 -0.44
N CYS A 250 -14.86 3.40 -0.58
CA CYS A 250 -14.00 3.41 -1.75
C CYS A 250 -14.74 3.01 -3.03
N ALA A 251 -15.59 2.00 -2.98
CA ALA A 251 -16.43 1.62 -4.11
C ALA A 251 -17.37 2.76 -4.53
N SER A 252 -18.03 3.39 -3.56
CA SER A 252 -18.91 4.54 -3.80
C SER A 252 -18.17 5.71 -4.44
N PHE A 253 -16.97 6.04 -3.93
CA PHE A 253 -16.11 7.06 -4.51
C PHE A 253 -15.76 6.77 -5.98
N LEU A 254 -15.39 5.52 -6.30
CA LEU A 254 -15.05 5.13 -7.68
C LEU A 254 -16.27 5.24 -8.61
N LEU A 255 -17.45 4.83 -8.15
CA LEU A 255 -18.68 4.92 -8.93
C LEU A 255 -19.08 6.39 -9.21
N LEU A 256 -18.99 7.27 -8.21
CA LEU A 256 -19.22 8.71 -8.39
C LEU A 256 -18.22 9.31 -9.39
N ARG A 257 -16.97 8.84 -9.37
CA ARG A 257 -15.95 9.26 -10.32
C ARG A 257 -16.23 8.78 -11.75
N LYS A 258 -16.83 7.60 -11.94
CA LYS A 258 -17.28 7.10 -13.26
C LYS A 258 -18.34 8.03 -13.86
N GLN A 259 -19.33 8.44 -13.07
CA GLN A 259 -20.44 9.28 -13.53
C GLN A 259 -19.95 10.64 -14.05
N LYS A 260 -18.97 11.25 -13.37
CA LYS A 260 -18.44 12.55 -13.79
C LYS A 260 -17.81 12.52 -15.20
N ARG A 261 -17.19 11.41 -15.61
CA ARG A 261 -16.56 11.29 -16.93
C ARG A 261 -17.55 11.33 -18.08
N LYS A 262 -18.65 10.57 -17.95
CA LYS A 262 -19.69 10.52 -18.99
C LYS A 262 -20.24 11.92 -19.30
N GLY A 263 -20.46 12.74 -18.27
CA GLY A 263 -20.94 14.12 -18.47
C GLY A 263 -19.92 15.11 -19.03
N GLU A 264 -18.61 14.83 -18.96
CA GLU A 264 -17.55 15.67 -19.56
C GLU A 264 -17.31 15.28 -21.03
N ASP A 265 -17.35 13.98 -21.35
CA ASP A 265 -17.13 13.46 -22.70
C ASP A 265 -18.31 13.79 -23.65
N ASP A 266 -19.55 13.82 -23.14
CA ASP A 266 -20.76 14.16 -23.91
C ASP A 266 -20.77 15.62 -24.46
N LEU A 267 -19.86 16.48 -24.01
CA LEU A 267 -19.77 17.88 -24.44
C LEU A 267 -18.76 18.12 -25.57
N ASP A 268 -17.89 17.16 -25.90
CA ASP A 268 -16.80 17.33 -26.88
C ASP A 268 -16.95 16.43 -28.12
N ASP A 269 -18.01 15.62 -28.19
CA ASP A 269 -18.14 14.51 -29.15
C ASP A 269 -18.61 14.92 -30.58
N SER A 270 -18.22 16.10 -31.03
CA SER A 270 -18.58 16.57 -32.38
C SER A 270 -17.60 16.14 -33.48
N LYS A 271 -16.39 15.63 -33.19
CA LYS A 271 -15.42 15.26 -34.24
C LYS A 271 -14.33 14.26 -33.81
N SER A 272 -14.52 12.96 -34.02
CA SER A 272 -13.51 12.09 -34.67
C SER A 272 -13.97 10.64 -34.71
N GLY A 273 -13.87 9.99 -35.88
CA GLY A 273 -14.17 8.58 -36.07
C GLY A 273 -13.20 7.66 -35.30
N ARG A 274 -13.75 6.59 -34.73
CA ARG A 274 -13.06 5.57 -33.92
C ARG A 274 -13.69 4.21 -34.21
N ASP A 275 -12.97 3.33 -34.89
CA ASP A 275 -13.38 1.95 -35.17
C ASP A 275 -12.51 0.91 -34.41
N ASP A 276 -11.68 1.32 -33.45
CA ASP A 276 -10.71 0.42 -32.77
C ASP A 276 -10.86 0.31 -31.22
N ASP A 277 -11.84 0.96 -30.58
CA ASP A 277 -11.92 1.05 -29.10
C ASP A 277 -12.93 0.10 -28.40
N ASP A 278 -13.75 -0.65 -29.14
CA ASP A 278 -14.85 -1.47 -28.57
C ASP A 278 -14.37 -2.56 -27.57
N ASN A 279 -13.16 -3.08 -27.76
CA ASN A 279 -12.63 -4.15 -26.89
C ASN A 279 -12.11 -3.62 -25.54
N ALA A 280 -11.67 -2.36 -25.48
CA ALA A 280 -11.19 -1.73 -24.24
C ALA A 280 -12.36 -1.31 -23.34
N GLU A 281 -13.53 -1.00 -23.93
CA GLU A 281 -14.73 -0.65 -23.18
C GLU A 281 -15.35 -1.86 -22.48
N ALA A 282 -15.38 -3.03 -23.14
CA ALA A 282 -15.95 -4.26 -22.56
C ALA A 282 -15.18 -4.73 -21.30
N GLU A 283 -13.84 -4.72 -21.32
CA GLU A 283 -13.02 -5.05 -20.14
C GLU A 283 -13.20 -4.05 -18.99
N SER A 284 -13.48 -2.78 -19.30
CA SER A 284 -13.79 -1.76 -18.29
C SER A 284 -15.08 -2.11 -17.54
N ASP A 285 -16.07 -2.63 -18.25
CA ASP A 285 -17.41 -2.81 -17.76
C ASP A 285 -17.53 -3.90 -16.68
N ASP A 286 -16.78 -5.00 -16.84
CA ASP A 286 -16.67 -6.06 -15.83
C ASP A 286 -16.00 -5.57 -14.54
N VAL A 287 -14.96 -4.72 -14.66
CA VAL A 287 -14.30 -4.12 -13.50
C VAL A 287 -15.25 -3.20 -12.75
N TRP A 288 -16.06 -2.41 -13.47
CA TRP A 288 -17.06 -1.54 -12.83
C TRP A 288 -18.18 -2.34 -12.14
N ARG A 289 -18.63 -3.46 -12.73
CA ARG A 289 -19.58 -4.36 -12.05
C ARG A 289 -19.00 -4.94 -10.78
N ASP A 290 -17.72 -5.32 -10.80
CA ASP A 290 -17.03 -5.79 -9.60
C ASP A 290 -16.95 -4.70 -8.52
N VAL A 291 -16.55 -3.47 -8.88
CA VAL A 291 -16.54 -2.32 -7.96
C VAL A 291 -17.95 -2.07 -7.39
N ALA A 292 -18.97 -2.09 -8.24
CA ALA A 292 -20.36 -1.88 -7.82
C ALA A 292 -20.85 -2.96 -6.84
N SER A 293 -20.33 -4.18 -6.93
CA SER A 293 -20.73 -5.29 -6.06
C SER A 293 -20.34 -5.11 -4.59
N PHE A 294 -19.35 -4.28 -4.26
CA PHE A 294 -18.92 -4.07 -2.88
C PHE A 294 -19.94 -3.30 -2.04
N VAL A 295 -20.69 -2.37 -2.62
CA VAL A 295 -21.70 -1.58 -1.91
C VAL A 295 -22.83 -2.46 -1.36
N PRO A 296 -23.54 -3.27 -2.17
CA PRO A 296 -24.60 -4.14 -1.67
C PRO A 296 -24.05 -5.26 -0.77
N ARG A 297 -22.83 -5.77 -1.00
CA ARG A 297 -22.19 -6.76 -0.13
C ARG A 297 -21.88 -6.20 1.27
N ALA A 298 -21.34 -4.99 1.34
CA ALA A 298 -21.10 -4.30 2.62
C ALA A 298 -22.40 -4.07 3.37
N LEU A 299 -23.44 -3.65 2.64
CA LEU A 299 -24.74 -3.40 3.22
C LEU A 299 -25.38 -4.69 3.74
N ASP A 300 -25.39 -5.78 2.97
CA ASP A 300 -25.86 -7.09 3.42
C ASP A 300 -25.11 -7.58 4.66
N TYR A 301 -23.79 -7.41 4.69
CA TYR A 301 -22.96 -7.71 5.86
C TYR A 301 -23.42 -6.93 7.11
N TYR A 302 -23.60 -5.61 7.01
CA TYR A 302 -24.07 -4.79 8.14
C TYR A 302 -25.46 -5.20 8.64
N LEU A 303 -26.33 -5.66 7.75
CA LEU A 303 -27.71 -6.01 8.08
C LEU A 303 -27.85 -7.40 8.70
N THR A 304 -27.00 -8.32 8.30
CA THR A 304 -27.02 -9.71 8.76
C THR A 304 -26.19 -9.90 10.02
N GLU A 305 -25.00 -9.30 10.09
CA GLU A 305 -24.03 -9.59 11.15
C GLU A 305 -24.11 -8.64 12.36
N HIS A 306 -24.36 -7.34 12.14
CA HIS A 306 -24.41 -6.36 13.23
C HIS A 306 -25.72 -6.33 14.02
N LYS A 307 -26.61 -7.31 13.82
CA LYS A 307 -27.94 -7.37 14.47
C LYS A 307 -28.72 -6.06 14.37
N CYS A 308 -28.56 -5.29 13.29
CA CYS A 308 -29.58 -4.35 12.81
C CYS A 308 -30.74 -5.17 12.22
N ALA A 309 -31.31 -6.05 13.04
CA ALA A 309 -32.32 -7.02 12.68
C ALA A 309 -33.68 -6.32 12.57
N GLY A 310 -33.90 -5.67 11.45
CA GLY A 310 -35.22 -5.18 11.05
C GLY A 310 -35.48 -5.51 9.59
N ALA A 311 -36.68 -5.98 9.27
CA ALA A 311 -37.14 -6.16 7.89
C ALA A 311 -36.91 -4.88 7.05
N ALA A 312 -37.09 -3.70 7.66
CA ALA A 312 -36.85 -2.40 7.05
C ALA A 312 -35.40 -2.19 6.58
N ALA A 313 -34.44 -2.80 7.27
CA ALA A 313 -33.03 -2.62 6.97
C ALA A 313 -32.63 -3.52 5.77
N ARG A 314 -33.17 -4.75 5.68
CA ARG A 314 -33.11 -5.57 4.46
C ARG A 314 -33.83 -4.92 3.27
N ASP A 315 -35.03 -4.38 3.48
CA ASP A 315 -35.78 -3.66 2.45
C ASP A 315 -34.96 -2.47 1.92
N LEU A 316 -34.28 -1.73 2.80
CA LEU A 316 -33.40 -0.64 2.39
C LEU A 316 -32.22 -1.13 1.55
N ALA A 317 -31.64 -2.29 1.86
CA ALA A 317 -30.58 -2.87 1.06
C ALA A 317 -31.02 -3.41 -0.28
N GLU A 318 -32.17 -4.07 -0.33
CA GLU A 318 -32.77 -4.50 -1.58
C GLU A 318 -33.13 -3.29 -2.43
N THR A 319 -33.62 -2.21 -1.82
CA THR A 319 -33.93 -0.96 -2.51
C THR A 319 -32.66 -0.28 -3.03
N LEU A 320 -31.62 -0.11 -2.20
CA LEU A 320 -30.34 0.45 -2.64
C LEU A 320 -29.66 -0.41 -3.70
N SER A 321 -29.71 -1.73 -3.60
CA SER A 321 -29.18 -2.64 -4.61
C SER A 321 -29.93 -2.49 -5.93
N ARG A 322 -31.26 -2.38 -5.88
CA ARG A 322 -32.13 -2.17 -7.04
C ARG A 322 -31.88 -0.81 -7.68
N ASP A 323 -31.71 0.23 -6.88
CA ASP A 323 -31.48 1.58 -7.37
C ASP A 323 -30.07 1.75 -7.93
N LEU A 324 -29.06 1.12 -7.33
CA LEU A 324 -27.72 1.01 -7.92
C LEU A 324 -27.74 0.22 -9.24
N HIS A 325 -28.54 -0.85 -9.32
CA HIS A 325 -28.72 -1.59 -10.56
C HIS A 325 -29.42 -0.76 -11.63
N ARG A 326 -30.47 0.00 -11.27
CA ARG A 326 -31.13 0.95 -12.17
C ARG A 326 -30.18 2.04 -12.65
N LEU A 327 -29.32 2.55 -11.78
CA LEU A 327 -28.27 3.50 -12.16
C LEU A 327 -27.27 2.87 -13.13
N ASP A 328 -26.89 1.59 -12.96
CA ASP A 328 -26.04 0.88 -13.91
C ASP A 328 -26.73 0.73 -15.28
N VAL A 329 -28.00 0.31 -15.30
CA VAL A 329 -28.82 0.16 -16.51
C VAL A 329 -28.98 1.50 -17.24
N ALA A 330 -29.38 2.54 -16.51
CA ALA A 330 -29.53 3.89 -17.07
C ALA A 330 -28.20 4.42 -17.62
N SER A 331 -27.07 4.11 -16.97
CA SER A 331 -25.76 4.53 -17.46
C SER A 331 -25.34 3.85 -18.76
N ARG A 332 -25.93 2.70 -19.12
CA ARG A 332 -25.63 1.95 -20.36
C ARG A 332 -26.40 2.48 -21.59
N GLY A 333 -27.09 3.62 -21.48
CA GLY A 333 -27.92 4.16 -22.56
C GLY A 333 -29.15 3.29 -22.88
N GLY A 334 -29.41 2.26 -22.07
CA GLY A 334 -30.69 1.56 -22.09
C GLY A 334 -31.73 2.53 -21.57
N GLY A 335 -32.53 3.10 -22.48
CA GLY A 335 -33.73 3.83 -22.10
C GLY A 335 -34.48 2.98 -21.08
N VAL A 336 -34.62 3.51 -19.87
CA VAL A 336 -35.46 2.89 -18.86
C VAL A 336 -36.87 3.00 -19.40
N ASP A 337 -37.33 1.94 -20.05
CA ASP A 337 -38.73 1.78 -20.42
C ASP A 337 -39.50 1.69 -19.11
N ASP A 338 -40.02 2.84 -18.67
CA ASP A 338 -40.98 2.93 -17.57
C ASP A 338 -42.25 2.16 -17.99
N ARG A 339 -42.37 0.92 -17.52
CA ARG A 339 -43.61 0.16 -17.47
C ARG A 339 -43.83 -0.42 -16.08
#